data_AF-A0A8T5KWC6-F1
#
_entry.id   AF-A0A8T5KWC6-F1
#
_cell.length_a   1.000
_cell.length_b   1.000
_cell.length_c   1.000
_cell.angle_alpha   90.00
_cell.angle_beta   90.00
_cell.angle_gamma   90.00
#
_symmetry.space_group_name_H-M   'P 1'
#
loop_
_entity.id
_entity.type
_entity.pdbx_description
1 polymer ?
#
loop_
_entity_poly.entity_id
_entity_poly.type
_entity_poly.pdbx_seq_one_letter_code
_entity_poly.pdbx_strand_id
1 'polypeptide(L)' 'MEDIFKPTTYLKALKSKPLRDIKIHHSERKQALINQDKRCIKCKKTLRPYLYKFVKDPLTKKFAVICSDCAIPTPKKRH' A
#
# COMPACT_ATOMS: atom_id res chain seq x y z
N MET A 1 -13.05 27.17 -35.13
CA MET A 1 -12.23 25.99 -34.79
C MET A 1 -11.82 26.16 -33.34
N GLU A 2 -12.61 25.60 -32.41
CA GLU A 2 -12.22 25.55 -31.00
C GLU A 2 -11.71 24.15 -30.72
N ASP A 3 -10.40 24.03 -30.49
CA ASP A 3 -9.76 22.81 -30.02
C ASP A 3 -10.21 22.52 -28.59
N ILE A 4 -11.26 21.72 -28.47
CA ILE A 4 -11.75 21.17 -27.22
C ILE A 4 -10.63 20.30 -26.63
N PHE A 5 -9.86 20.87 -25.70
CA PHE A 5 -8.94 20.13 -24.85
C PHE A 5 -9.74 19.14 -24.01
N LYS A 6 -10.01 17.95 -24.56
CA LYS A 6 -10.66 16.86 -23.83
C LYS A 6 -9.73 16.51 -22.68
N PRO A 7 -10.10 16.74 -21.40
CA PRO A 7 -9.30 16.27 -20.29
C PRO A 7 -9.28 14.76 -20.42
N THR A 8 -8.12 14.26 -20.84
CA THR A 8 -7.93 12.89 -21.28
C THR A 8 -8.51 11.96 -20.22
N THR A 9 -9.23 10.95 -20.70
CA THR A 9 -9.83 9.83 -19.95
C THR A 9 -8.89 9.27 -18.87
N TYR A 10 -7.59 9.47 -19.05
CA TYR A 10 -6.50 9.24 -18.12
C TYR A 10 -6.64 9.94 -16.75
N LEU A 11 -6.90 11.26 -16.70
CA LEU A 11 -7.01 11.99 -15.42
C LEU A 11 -8.29 11.64 -14.65
N LYS A 12 -9.38 11.33 -15.37
CA LYS A 12 -10.61 10.77 -14.78
C LYS A 12 -10.39 9.34 -14.27
N ALA A 13 -9.62 8.51 -14.98
CA ALA A 13 -9.25 7.16 -14.54
C ALA A 13 -8.33 7.13 -13.30
N LEU A 14 -7.54 8.19 -13.10
CA LEU A 14 -6.71 8.36 -11.91
C LEU A 14 -7.52 8.82 -10.68
N LYS A 15 -8.58 9.63 -10.87
CA LYS A 15 -9.45 10.10 -9.78
C LYS A 15 -10.53 9.09 -9.35
N SER A 16 -10.90 8.13 -10.21
CA SER A 16 -12.05 7.23 -10.00
C SER A 16 -11.73 5.86 -9.40
N LYS A 17 -10.46 5.57 -9.06
CA LYS A 17 -10.11 4.32 -8.39
C LYS A 17 -9.95 4.60 -6.89
N PRO A 18 -10.95 4.31 -6.02
CA PRO A 18 -10.66 4.17 -4.60
C PRO A 18 -9.49 3.20 -4.46
N LEU A 19 -8.56 3.48 -3.54
CA LEU A 19 -7.37 2.64 -3.24
C LEU A 19 -7.77 1.17 -3.38
N ARG A 20 -7.53 0.57 -4.56
CA ARG A 20 -8.06 -0.76 -4.83
C ARG A 20 -7.34 -1.64 -3.85
N ASP A 21 -8.10 -2.34 -3.01
CA ASP A 21 -7.63 -3.56 -2.38
C ASP A 21 -6.84 -4.30 -3.45
N ILE A 22 -5.52 -4.26 -3.34
CA ILE A 22 -4.68 -5.05 -4.22
C ILE A 22 -5.16 -6.45 -3.90
N LYS A 23 -5.74 -7.15 -4.89
CA LYS A 23 -6.07 -8.57 -4.79
C LYS A 23 -4.74 -9.31 -4.65
N ILE A 24 -4.12 -9.18 -3.48
CA ILE A 24 -2.99 -9.98 -3.04
C ILE A 24 -3.61 -11.35 -2.81
N HIS A 25 -3.07 -12.35 -3.48
CA HIS A 25 -3.58 -13.69 -3.34
C HIS A 25 -3.43 -14.10 -1.88
N HIS A 26 -4.40 -14.83 -1.33
CA HIS A 26 -4.39 -15.21 0.09
C HIS A 26 -3.09 -15.97 0.47
N SER A 27 -2.51 -16.72 -0.47
CA SER A 27 -1.20 -17.37 -0.31
C SER A 27 -0.06 -16.37 -0.13
N GLU A 28 -0.01 -15.29 -0.91
CA GLU A 28 1.02 -14.26 -0.82
C GLU A 28 0.93 -13.49 0.51
N ARG A 29 -0.30 -13.23 0.99
CA ARG A 29 -0.53 -12.64 2.32
C ARG A 29 0.03 -13.52 3.43
N LYS A 30 -0.26 -14.82 3.38
CA LYS A 30 0.26 -15.80 4.35
C LYS A 30 1.78 -15.90 4.28
N GLN A 31 2.36 -15.99 3.08
CA GLN A 31 3.81 -16.05 2.90
C GLN A 31 4.50 -14.80 3.45
N ALA A 32 3.97 -13.60 3.19
CA ALA A 32 4.56 -12.37 3.72
C ALA A 32 4.54 -12.31 5.26
N LEU A 33 3.48 -12.82 5.89
CA LEU A 33 3.38 -12.92 7.35
C LEU A 33 4.34 -13.96 7.95
N ILE A 34 4.48 -15.12 7.29
CA ILE A 34 5.40 -16.18 7.71
C ILE A 34 6.85 -15.72 7.56
N ASN A 35 7.21 -15.14 6.42
CA ASN A 35 8.57 -14.66 6.14
C ASN A 35 9.03 -13.54 7.08
N GLN A 36 8.11 -12.87 7.78
CA GLN A 36 8.41 -11.80 8.72
C GLN A 36 8.11 -12.18 10.17
N ASP A 37 7.87 -13.47 10.47
CA ASP A 37 7.54 -13.97 11.81
C ASP A 37 6.39 -13.20 12.49
N LYS A 38 5.40 -12.77 11.71
CA LYS A 38 4.29 -11.90 12.19
C LYS A 38 4.79 -10.61 12.86
N ARG A 39 5.94 -10.09 12.44
CA ARG A 39 6.52 -8.82 12.91
C ARG A 39 6.52 -7.78 11.80
N CYS A 40 6.45 -6.52 12.20
CA CYS A 40 6.52 -5.39 11.29
C CYS A 40 7.93 -5.26 10.72
N ILE A 41 8.06 -5.11 9.40
CA ILE A 41 9.38 -4.90 8.79
C ILE A 41 10.07 -3.60 9.21
N LYS A 42 9.30 -2.56 9.59
CA LYS A 42 9.87 -1.27 10.03
C LYS A 42 10.29 -1.27 11.50
N CYS A 43 9.35 -1.57 12.40
CA CYS A 43 9.57 -1.43 13.84
C CYS A 43 9.91 -2.74 14.56
N LYS A 44 9.90 -3.88 13.85
CA LYS A 44 10.14 -5.24 14.36
C LYS A 44 9.20 -5.69 15.49
N LYS A 45 8.17 -4.90 15.84
CA LYS A 45 7.13 -5.28 16.81
C LYS A 45 6.19 -6.32 16.22
N THR A 46 5.64 -7.16 17.08
CA THR A 46 4.59 -8.14 16.73
C THR A 46 3.38 -7.42 16.14
N LEU A 47 2.91 -7.91 15.00
CA LEU A 47 1.73 -7.39 14.32
C LEU A 47 0.47 -7.82 15.08
N ARG A 48 -0.38 -6.86 15.41
CA ARG A 48 -1.70 -7.15 16.00
C ARG A 48 -2.63 -7.70 14.93
N PRO A 49 -3.45 -8.73 15.23
CA PRO A 49 -4.43 -9.25 14.28
C PRO A 49 -5.27 -8.12 13.68
N TYR A 50 -5.48 -8.14 12.36
CA TYR A 50 -6.26 -7.14 11.62
C TYR A 50 -5.74 -5.69 11.66
N LEU A 51 -4.60 -5.42 12.32
CA LEU A 51 -4.00 -4.08 12.48
C LEU A 51 -2.63 -4.02 11.81
N TYR A 52 -2.59 -4.39 10.54
CA TYR A 52 -1.41 -4.31 9.69
C TYR A 52 -1.79 -4.14 8.22
N LYS A 53 -0.87 -3.60 7.43
CA LYS A 53 -1.02 -3.41 5.99
C LYS A 53 0.05 -4.17 5.23
N PHE A 54 -0.34 -4.74 4.09
CA PHE A 54 0.59 -5.29 3.13
C PHE A 54 1.07 -4.20 2.18
N VAL A 55 2.37 -4.16 1.95
CA VAL A 55 3.01 -3.16 1.11
C VAL A 55 3.89 -3.90 0.13
N LYS A 56 3.75 -3.59 -1.16
CA LYS A 56 4.62 -4.16 -2.19
C LYS A 56 5.87 -3.30 -2.28
N ASP A 57 7.02 -3.94 -2.11
CA ASP A 57 8.30 -3.29 -2.32
C ASP A 57 8.51 -3.09 -3.83
N PRO A 58 8.73 -1.85 -4.30
CA PRO A 58 8.90 -1.56 -5.71
C PRO A 58 10.20 -2.16 -6.30
N LEU A 59 11.24 -2.36 -5.48
CA LEU A 59 12.53 -2.86 -5.93
C LEU A 59 12.52 -4.39 -6.04
N THR A 60 12.09 -5.06 -4.98
CA THR A 60 12.11 -6.53 -4.93
C THR A 60 10.84 -7.17 -5.48
N LYS A 61 9.81 -6.37 -5.76
CA LYS A 61 8.43 -6.81 -6.09
C LYS A 61 7.81 -7.73 -5.04
N LYS A 62 8.43 -7.90 -3.87
CA LYS A 62 7.95 -8.75 -2.78
C LYS A 62 6.92 -8.01 -1.93
N PHE A 63 6.04 -8.76 -1.30
CA PHE A 63 5.11 -8.23 -0.29
C PHE A 63 5.76 -8.23 1.08
N ALA A 64 5.66 -7.10 1.77
CA ALA A 64 6.07 -6.91 3.14
C ALA A 64 4.86 -6.49 3.99
N VAL A 65 4.93 -6.74 5.30
CA VAL A 65 3.87 -6.40 6.24
C VAL A 65 4.34 -5.29 7.19
N ILE A 66 3.53 -4.24 7.30
CA ILE A 66 3.83 -3.05 8.10
C ILE A 66 2.72 -2.85 9.14
N CYS A 67 3.11 -2.50 10.37
CA CYS A 67 2.19 -2.18 11.46
C CYS A 67 1.33 -0.96 11.11
N SER A 68 0.08 -0.89 11.58
CA SER A 68 -0.78 0.28 11.34
C SER A 68 -0.09 1.60 11.74
N ASP A 69 0.58 1.65 12.89
CA ASP A 69 1.29 2.84 13.37
C ASP A 69 2.39 3.29 12.39
N CYS A 70 3.08 2.31 11.81
CA CYS A 70 4.21 2.47 10.90
C CYS A 70 3.77 2.81 9.46
N ALA A 71 2.48 2.58 9.18
CA ALA A 71 1.85 2.79 7.89
C ALA A 71 1.13 4.14 7.80
N ILE A 72 0.93 4.85 8.92
CA ILE A 72 0.43 6.22 8.92
C ILE A 72 1.58 7.12 8.47
N PRO A 73 1.51 7.76 7.29
CA PRO A 73 2.46 8.79 6.95
C PRO A 73 2.18 9.97 7.88
N THR A 74 3.05 10.20 8.87
CA THR A 74 3.04 11.45 9.62
C THR A 74 3.17 12.58 8.60
N PRO A 75 2.24 13.56 8.55
CA PRO A 75 2.38 14.68 7.65
C PRO A 75 3.73 15.33 7.95
N LYS A 76 4.57 15.51 6.93
CA LYS A 76 5.78 16.33 7.04
C LYS A 76 5.31 17.66 7.62
N LYS A 77 5.75 18.00 8.83
CA LYS A 77 5.56 19.34 9.40
C LYS A 77 6.03 20.31 8.31
N ARG A 78 5.12 21.11 7.76
CA ARG A 78 5.48 22.25 6.92
C ARG A 78 6.22 23.18 7.86
N HIS A 79 7.53 23.26 7.69
CA HIS A 79 8.39 24.18 8.41
C HIS A 79 8.75 25.33 7.47
#